data_AF-A0A939URC2-F1
#
_entry.id   AF-A0A939URC2-F1
#
_cell.length_a   1.000
_cell.length_b   1.000
_cell.length_c   1.000
_cell.angle_alpha   90.00
_cell.angle_beta   90.00
_cell.angle_gamma   90.00
#
_symmetry.space_group_name_H-M   'P 1'
#
loop_
_entity.id
_entity.type
_entity.pdbx_description
1 polymer ?
#
loop_
_entity_poly.entity_id
_entity_poly.type
_entity_poly.pdbx_seq_one_letter_code
_entity_poly.pdbx_strand_id
1 'polypeptide(L)'
;PAVEHNDLIRYEWARIPHFYSSYYVYKYATGITTAVSIASNILEKGEAYFDKYRQFLSAGGSLPPLDIIRLADVDLETDAPYEKAMKEFADTLAELEKSFE
;
A
#
# COMPACT_ATOMS: atom_id res chain seq x y z
N PRO A 1 -15.44 -23.96 -13.15
CA PRO A 1 -14.72 -23.16 -12.13
C PRO A 1 -14.40 -21.77 -12.70
N ALA A 2 -14.49 -20.70 -11.91
CA ALA A 2 -14.20 -19.33 -12.36
C ALA A 2 -12.69 -19.08 -12.62
N VAL A 3 -11.82 -20.01 -12.20
CA VAL A 3 -10.37 -20.00 -12.45
C VAL A 3 -9.95 -21.37 -12.99
N GLU A 4 -9.23 -21.37 -14.11
CA GLU A 4 -8.60 -22.55 -14.70
C GLU A 4 -7.11 -22.59 -14.32
N HIS A 5 -6.62 -23.75 -13.89
CA HIS A 5 -5.22 -23.89 -13.48
C HIS A 5 -4.32 -24.00 -14.71
N ASN A 6 -3.46 -23.01 -14.92
CA ASN A 6 -2.44 -23.05 -15.96
C ASN A 6 -1.14 -23.62 -15.39
N ASP A 7 -0.80 -24.85 -15.75
CA ASP A 7 0.43 -25.53 -15.28
C ASP A 7 1.72 -24.76 -15.60
N LEU A 8 1.72 -23.89 -16.61
CA LEU A 8 2.87 -23.06 -16.95
C LEU A 8 3.14 -21.96 -15.91
N ILE A 9 2.19 -21.62 -15.04
CA ILE A 9 2.36 -20.57 -14.00
C ILE A 9 3.52 -20.87 -13.06
N ARG A 10 3.87 -22.15 -12.88
CA ARG A 10 5.02 -22.57 -12.05
C ARG A 10 6.37 -22.02 -12.54
N TYR A 11 6.45 -21.54 -13.78
CA TYR A 11 7.66 -20.96 -14.37
C TYR A 11 7.64 -19.42 -14.36
N GLU A 12 6.62 -18.80 -13.79
CA GLU A 12 6.46 -17.34 -13.77
C GLU A 12 7.65 -16.62 -13.11
N TRP A 13 8.25 -17.22 -12.07
CA TRP A 13 9.41 -16.67 -11.40
C TRP A 13 10.58 -16.39 -12.36
N ALA A 14 10.72 -17.16 -13.44
CA ALA A 14 11.85 -17.05 -14.37
C ALA A 14 11.82 -15.75 -15.19
N ARG A 15 10.63 -15.18 -15.41
CA ARG A 15 10.43 -13.99 -16.25
C ARG A 15 10.35 -12.67 -15.47
N ILE A 16 10.35 -12.68 -14.14
CA ILE A 16 10.16 -11.47 -13.33
C ILE A 16 11.50 -10.73 -13.19
N PRO A 17 11.71 -9.56 -13.83
CA PRO A 17 13.01 -8.88 -13.79
C PRO A 17 13.39 -8.42 -12.38
N HIS A 18 12.40 -8.05 -11.56
CA HIS A 18 12.62 -7.59 -10.19
C HIS A 18 13.21 -8.66 -9.26
N PHE A 19 13.13 -9.94 -9.60
CA PHE A 19 13.77 -11.01 -8.81
C PHE A 19 15.29 -11.04 -8.98
N TYR A 20 15.81 -10.38 -10.02
CA TYR A 20 17.24 -10.18 -10.24
C TYR A 20 17.76 -8.88 -9.59
N SER A 21 16.91 -8.18 -8.83
CA SER A 21 17.28 -7.03 -8.00
C SER A 21 17.03 -7.36 -6.53
N SER A 22 18.06 -7.26 -5.70
CA SER A 22 18.00 -7.67 -4.30
C SER A 22 16.90 -6.95 -3.51
N TYR A 23 15.95 -7.72 -2.98
CA TYR A 23 14.92 -7.28 -2.03
C TYR A 23 14.13 -6.04 -2.48
N TYR A 24 13.80 -5.91 -3.77
CA TYR A 24 13.09 -4.73 -4.26
C TYR A 24 11.57 -4.81 -4.11
N VAL A 25 10.99 -5.98 -4.40
CA VAL A 25 9.53 -6.13 -4.62
C VAL A 25 8.66 -5.83 -3.40
N TYR A 26 9.16 -6.04 -2.18
CA TYR A 26 8.37 -5.78 -0.97
C TYR A 26 7.98 -4.30 -0.84
N LYS A 27 8.78 -3.39 -1.44
CA LYS A 27 8.56 -1.95 -1.41
C LYS A 27 7.24 -1.55 -2.07
N TYR A 28 6.75 -2.33 -3.03
CA TYR A 28 5.44 -2.11 -3.62
C TYR A 28 4.33 -2.34 -2.60
N ALA A 29 4.41 -3.44 -1.83
CA ALA A 29 3.43 -3.76 -0.80
C ALA A 29 3.44 -2.73 0.35
N THR A 30 4.62 -2.35 0.84
CA THR A 30 4.72 -1.32 1.89
C THR A 30 4.34 0.07 1.36
N GLY A 31 4.64 0.35 0.09
CA GLY A 31 4.28 1.61 -0.58
C GLY A 31 2.77 1.79 -0.72
N ILE A 32 2.05 0.77 -1.21
CA ILE A 32 0.59 0.84 -1.32
C ILE A 32 -0.09 0.86 0.05
N THR A 33 0.42 0.11 1.03
CA THR A 33 -0.06 0.14 2.43
C THR A 33 0.05 1.55 3.02
N THR A 34 1.19 2.22 2.79
CA THR A 34 1.41 3.61 3.20
C THR A 34 0.44 4.56 2.48
N ALA A 35 0.29 4.40 1.17
CA ALA A 35 -0.58 5.25 0.36
C ALA A 35 -2.05 5.15 0.80
N VAL A 36 -2.56 3.95 1.05
CA VAL A 36 -3.91 3.73 1.57
C VAL A 36 -4.09 4.40 2.93
N SER A 37 -3.12 4.25 3.83
CA SER A 37 -3.18 4.89 5.15
C SER A 37 -3.23 6.42 5.08
N ILE A 38 -2.39 7.02 4.23
CA ILE A 38 -2.38 8.47 3.98
C ILE A 38 -3.70 8.93 3.36
N ALA A 39 -4.19 8.23 2.33
CA ALA A 39 -5.43 8.58 1.64
C ALA A 39 -6.64 8.52 2.59
N SER A 40 -6.79 7.43 3.35
CA SER A 40 -7.85 7.29 4.36
C SER A 40 -7.77 8.40 5.40
N ASN A 41 -6.56 8.74 5.90
CA ASN A 41 -6.42 9.84 6.85
C ASN A 41 -6.79 11.21 6.26
N ILE A 42 -6.49 11.47 4.97
CA ILE A 42 -6.93 12.69 4.28
C ILE A 42 -8.47 12.75 4.22
N LEU A 43 -9.12 11.63 3.89
CA LEU A 43 -10.59 11.56 3.80
C LEU A 43 -11.27 11.68 5.16
N GLU A 44 -10.71 11.08 6.21
CA GLU A 44 -11.28 11.07 7.57
C GLU A 44 -11.03 12.39 8.32
N LYS A 45 -9.82 12.95 8.22
CA LYS A 45 -9.36 14.08 9.05
C LYS A 45 -9.34 15.41 8.28
N GLY A 46 -9.52 15.37 6.97
CA GLY A 46 -9.61 16.55 6.11
C GLY A 46 -8.35 17.42 6.12
N GLU A 47 -8.55 18.73 6.02
CA GLU A 47 -7.48 19.73 5.87
C GLU A 47 -6.44 19.67 6.99
N ALA A 48 -6.84 19.32 8.21
CA ALA A 48 -5.95 19.19 9.36
C ALA A 48 -4.84 18.15 9.16
N TYR A 49 -5.06 17.13 8.33
CA TYR A 49 -4.06 16.11 8.01
C TYR A 49 -3.26 16.43 6.75
N PHE A 50 -3.76 17.30 5.89
CA PHE A 50 -3.11 17.66 4.63
C PHE A 50 -1.72 18.31 4.86
N ASP A 51 -1.51 19.00 5.97
CA ASP A 51 -0.19 19.50 6.37
C ASP A 51 0.86 18.40 6.57
N LYS A 52 0.48 17.28 7.19
CA LYS A 52 1.37 16.14 7.39
C LYS A 52 1.77 15.52 6.03
N TYR A 53 0.80 15.41 5.12
CA TYR A 53 1.08 14.95 3.77
C TYR A 53 2.02 15.89 3.00
N ARG A 54 1.84 17.22 3.11
CA ARG A 54 2.77 18.20 2.55
C ARG A 54 4.18 18.06 3.10
N GLN A 55 4.33 17.82 4.40
CA GLN A 55 5.64 17.61 5.03
C GLN A 55 6.31 16.35 4.48
N PHE A 56 5.58 15.23 4.39
CA PHE A 56 6.05 14.00 3.78
C PHE A 56 6.57 14.21 2.35
N LEU A 57 5.80 14.88 1.48
CA LEU A 57 6.21 15.16 0.11
C LEU A 57 7.43 16.08 0.04
N SER A 58 7.47 17.09 0.91
CA SER A 58 8.55 18.08 0.92
C SER A 58 9.88 17.52 1.44
N ALA A 59 9.83 16.42 2.21
CA ALA A 59 11.03 15.76 2.72
C ALA A 59 11.89 15.14 1.61
N GLY A 60 11.31 14.79 0.45
CA GLY A 60 12.05 14.19 -0.67
C GLY A 60 12.86 12.96 -0.23
N GLY A 61 14.19 13.03 -0.37
CA GLY A 61 15.12 12.00 0.11
C GLY A 61 16.01 12.47 1.27
N SER A 62 15.59 13.48 2.04
CA SER A 62 16.42 14.12 3.08
C SER A 62 16.54 13.34 4.39
N LEU A 63 15.72 12.29 4.58
CA LEU A 63 15.65 11.47 5.79
C LEU A 63 15.60 9.97 5.44
N PRO A 64 15.87 9.08 6.41
CA PRO A 64 15.60 7.65 6.23
C PRO A 64 14.15 7.38 5.83
N PRO A 65 13.86 6.39 4.96
CA PRO A 65 12.51 6.18 4.42
C PRO A 65 11.41 5.99 5.48
N LEU A 66 11.69 5.24 6.56
CA LEU A 66 10.72 5.04 7.63
C LEU A 66 10.41 6.36 8.36
N ASP A 67 11.41 7.21 8.56
CA ASP A 67 11.22 8.51 9.22
C ASP A 67 10.44 9.48 8.33
N ILE A 68 10.67 9.43 7.00
CA ILE A 68 9.85 10.19 6.04
C ILE A 68 8.39 9.77 6.14
N ILE A 69 8.11 8.46 6.12
CA ILE A 69 6.74 7.92 6.21
C ILE A 69 6.06 8.34 7.52
N ARG A 70 6.80 8.38 8.63
CA ARG A 70 6.29 8.87 9.94
C ARG A 70 5.89 10.33 9.95
N LEU A 71 6.44 11.19 9.08
CA LEU A 71 5.96 12.57 8.93
C LEU A 71 4.49 12.62 8.52
N ALA A 72 4.04 11.62 7.77
CA ALA A 72 2.64 11.44 7.41
C ALA A 72 1.85 10.65 8.48
N ASP A 73 2.33 10.49 9.73
CA ASP A 73 1.59 9.77 10.78
C ASP A 73 1.34 8.28 10.46
N VAL A 74 2.21 7.67 9.66
CA VAL A 74 2.16 6.24 9.31
C VAL A 74 3.41 5.57 9.88
N ASP A 75 3.24 4.43 10.56
CA ASP A 75 4.36 3.65 11.10
C ASP A 75 4.29 2.19 10.65
N LEU A 76 5.13 1.83 9.67
CA LEU A 76 5.22 0.49 9.11
C LEU A 76 5.87 -0.53 10.06
N GLU A 77 6.40 -0.11 11.21
CA GLU A 77 6.88 -1.03 12.26
C GLU A 77 5.75 -1.44 13.23
N THR A 78 4.51 -1.06 12.93
CA THR A 78 3.30 -1.46 13.65
C THR A 78 2.30 -2.15 12.72
N ASP A 79 1.33 -2.87 13.29
CA ASP A 79 0.30 -3.57 12.49
C ASP A 79 -0.73 -2.62 11.88
N ALA A 80 -0.90 -1.41 12.45
CA ALA A 80 -1.99 -0.50 12.13
C ALA A 80 -2.12 -0.11 10.64
N PRO A 81 -1.04 0.20 9.89
CA PRO A 81 -1.15 0.51 8.46
C PRO A 81 -1.62 -0.70 7.63
N TYR A 82 -1.20 -1.91 8.01
CA TYR A 82 -1.56 -3.14 7.33
C TYR A 82 -3.03 -3.51 7.57
N GLU A 83 -3.50 -3.38 8.81
CA GLU A 83 -4.92 -3.56 9.14
C GLU A 83 -5.81 -2.56 8.39
N LYS A 84 -5.40 -1.29 8.33
CA LYS A 84 -6.13 -0.25 7.57
C LYS A 84 -6.18 -0.59 6.07
N ALA A 85 -5.07 -1.05 5.48
CA ALA A 85 -5.04 -1.44 4.07
C ALA A 85 -5.91 -2.67 3.76
N MET A 86 -5.90 -3.69 4.63
CA MET A 86 -6.74 -4.87 4.45
C MET A 86 -8.22 -4.55 4.65
N LYS A 87 -8.54 -3.64 5.57
CA LYS A 87 -9.90 -3.15 5.75
C LYS A 87 -10.41 -2.42 4.50
N GLU A 88 -9.62 -1.52 3.92
CA GLU A 88 -9.98 -0.81 2.69
C GLU A 88 -10.27 -1.78 1.54
N PHE A 89 -9.43 -2.82 1.39
CA PHE A 89 -9.65 -3.87 0.39
C PHE A 89 -10.96 -4.62 0.63
N ALA A 90 -11.24 -5.02 1.87
CA ALA A 90 -12.46 -5.75 2.22
C ALA A 90 -13.72 -4.91 1.98
N ASP A 91 -13.70 -3.63 2.37
CA ASP A 91 -14.81 -2.70 2.17
C ASP A 91 -15.06 -2.47 0.67
N THR A 92 -14.00 -2.22 -0.11
CA THR A 92 -14.09 -2.04 -1.57
C THR A 92 -14.65 -3.28 -2.26
N LEU A 93 -14.22 -4.47 -1.85
CA LEU A 93 -14.75 -5.73 -2.38
C LEU A 93 -16.24 -5.88 -2.07
N ALA A 94 -16.66 -5.57 -0.84
CA ALA A 94 -18.07 -5.64 -0.45
C ALA A 94 -18.94 -4.63 -1.22
N GLU A 95 -18.41 -3.44 -1.55
CA GLU A 95 -19.10 -2.49 -2.42
C GLU A 95 -19.24 -3.00 -3.85
N LEU A 96 -18.18 -3.63 -4.38
CA LEU A 96 -18.22 -4.25 -5.70
C LEU A 96 -19.26 -5.38 -5.76
N GLU A 97 -19.30 -6.26 -4.76
CA GLU A 97 -20.29 -7.35 -4.70
C GLU A 97 -21.73 -6.85 -4.71
N LYS A 98 -22.04 -5.81 -3.92
CA LYS A 98 -23.37 -5.17 -3.90
C LYS A 98 -23.75 -4.55 -5.25
N SER A 99 -22.77 -4.12 -6.05
CA SER A 99 -23.04 -3.51 -7.36
C SER A 99 -23.53 -4.53 -8.41
N PHE A 100 -23.40 -5.82 -8.13
CA PHE A 100 -23.89 -6.92 -8.97
C PHE A 100 -25.23 -7.51 -8.50
N GLU A 101 -25.78 -7.02 -7.38
CA GLU A 101 -27.14 -7.32 -6.92
C GLU A 101 -28.18 -6.40 -7.59
#